data_AF-A0ABD3M336-F1
#
_entry.id   AF-A0ABD3M336-F1
#
_cell.length_a   1.000
_cell.length_b   1.000
_cell.length_c   1.000
_cell.angle_alpha   90.00
_cell.angle_beta   90.00
_cell.angle_gamma   90.00
#
_symmetry.space_group_name_H-M   'P 1'
#
loop_
_entity.id
_entity.type
_entity.pdbx_description
1 polymer ?
#
loop_
_entity_poly.entity_id
_entity_poly.type
_entity_poly.pdbx_seq_one_letter_code
_entity_poly.pdbx_strand_id
1 'polypeptide(L)'
;MKSTSLVVSIVTLLPTTIAAFALNFINSRKVHIVVDRKNGTPPRRRIMQLYLYRSAQEAIADAERICAIEGPNSESCKVAWDIVEEIEAADSHERTKPGPIELNYYPLLEGFDLLSNKVEKQLEELRNLSTQLSEAGAGPEVERLIYASDEMKQILEEARAALTQYR
;
A
#
# COMPACT_ATOMS: atom_id res chain seq x y z
N MET A 1 59.92 -49.41 -24.56
CA MET A 1 59.17 -50.60 -25.03
C MET A 1 57.86 -50.60 -24.24
N LYS A 2 56.78 -50.02 -24.77
CA LYS A 2 55.63 -50.67 -25.42
C LYS A 2 54.98 -51.81 -24.60
N SER A 3 53.69 -51.58 -24.32
CA SER A 3 52.60 -52.57 -24.13
C SER A 3 52.63 -53.37 -22.82
N THR A 4 51.53 -53.65 -22.11
CA THR A 4 50.10 -53.77 -22.50
C THR A 4 49.25 -53.97 -21.22
N SER A 5 47.99 -53.51 -21.25
CA SER A 5 46.73 -54.09 -20.70
C SER A 5 46.70 -54.80 -19.32
N LEU A 6 45.66 -54.78 -18.49
CA LEU A 6 44.33 -54.14 -18.44
C LEU A 6 43.80 -54.47 -17.02
N VAL A 7 43.12 -53.51 -16.37
CA VAL A 7 42.11 -53.59 -15.29
C VAL A 7 42.36 -54.47 -14.05
N VAL A 8 42.41 -53.84 -12.87
CA VAL A 8 41.58 -54.23 -11.72
C VAL A 8 41.07 -52.98 -11.00
N SER A 9 39.78 -52.98 -10.74
CA SER A 9 38.95 -52.02 -10.01
C SER A 9 39.52 -51.54 -8.68
N ILE A 10 39.57 -50.22 -8.49
CA ILE A 10 39.40 -49.56 -7.17
C ILE A 10 38.65 -48.25 -7.42
N VAL A 11 37.32 -48.31 -7.39
CA VAL A 11 36.49 -47.09 -7.35
C VAL A 11 36.18 -46.80 -5.89
N THR A 12 37.11 -46.10 -5.25
CA THR A 12 36.84 -45.33 -4.03
C THR A 12 36.10 -44.06 -4.43
N LEU A 13 34.77 -44.06 -4.29
CA LEU A 13 33.96 -42.85 -4.42
C LEU A 13 33.54 -42.38 -3.02
N LEU A 14 34.32 -41.44 -2.49
CA LEU A 14 33.84 -40.42 -1.55
C LEU A 14 32.64 -39.71 -2.19
N PRO A 15 31.44 -39.72 -1.60
CA PRO A 15 30.39 -38.81 -2.03
C PRO A 15 30.66 -37.44 -1.42
N THR A 16 31.26 -36.59 -2.24
CA THR A 16 31.04 -35.14 -2.23
C THR A 16 29.54 -34.85 -2.23
N THR A 17 28.98 -34.33 -1.13
CA THR A 17 27.62 -33.75 -1.16
C THR A 17 27.54 -32.49 -0.29
N ILE A 18 28.46 -31.56 -0.49
CA ILE A 18 28.14 -30.13 -0.36
C ILE A 18 27.58 -29.74 -1.73
N ALA A 19 26.27 -29.96 -1.95
CA ALA A 19 25.44 -29.34 -3.01
C ALA A 19 24.11 -30.11 -3.22
N ALA A 20 23.36 -30.40 -2.15
CA ALA A 20 22.01 -30.99 -2.28
C ALA A 20 20.95 -30.26 -1.43
N PHE A 21 21.17 -28.97 -1.13
CA PHE A 21 20.17 -28.09 -0.49
C PHE A 21 19.40 -27.21 -1.48
N ALA A 22 19.66 -27.36 -2.77
CA ALA A 22 18.91 -26.74 -3.84
C ALA A 22 18.40 -27.85 -4.76
N LEU A 23 17.11 -27.78 -5.14
CA LEU A 23 16.39 -28.72 -6.03
C LEU A 23 15.74 -29.93 -5.34
N ASN A 24 14.83 -29.73 -4.37
CA ASN A 24 13.77 -30.71 -4.10
C ASN A 24 12.56 -30.11 -3.34
N PHE A 25 12.02 -29.00 -3.88
CA PHE A 25 10.66 -28.58 -3.51
C PHE A 25 9.89 -28.07 -4.74
N ILE A 26 10.04 -28.77 -5.86
CA ILE A 26 9.11 -28.67 -6.99
C ILE A 26 8.42 -30.02 -7.07
N ASN A 27 7.48 -30.27 -6.17
CA ASN A 27 6.54 -31.37 -6.32
C ASN A 27 5.11 -30.85 -6.25
N SER A 28 4.54 -30.71 -7.45
CA SER A 28 3.14 -30.59 -7.83
C SER A 28 2.10 -30.80 -6.72
N ARG A 29 1.54 -29.69 -6.22
CA ARG A 29 0.11 -29.65 -5.92
C ARG A 29 -0.57 -28.88 -7.05
N LYS A 30 -1.31 -29.62 -7.89
CA LYS A 30 -2.27 -29.07 -8.84
C LYS A 30 -3.15 -28.07 -8.11
N VAL A 31 -2.96 -26.79 -8.39
CA VAL A 31 -3.95 -25.77 -8.08
C VAL A 31 -5.10 -26.04 -9.04
N HIS A 32 -6.19 -26.63 -8.52
CA HIS A 32 -7.47 -26.53 -9.21
C HIS A 32 -7.88 -25.06 -9.15
N ILE A 33 -7.48 -24.28 -10.15
CA ILE A 33 -8.06 -22.97 -10.39
C ILE A 33 -9.45 -23.25 -10.95
N VAL A 34 -10.43 -23.38 -10.06
CA VAL A 34 -11.82 -23.19 -10.46
C VAL A 34 -11.94 -21.70 -10.76
N VAL A 35 -11.77 -21.34 -12.02
CA VAL A 35 -12.18 -20.02 -12.52
C VAL A 35 -13.70 -20.07 -12.57
N ASP A 36 -14.35 -19.74 -11.45
CA ASP A 36 -15.77 -19.49 -11.48
C ASP A 36 -15.98 -18.15 -12.19
N ARG A 37 -16.30 -18.24 -13.48
CA ARG A 37 -16.41 -17.11 -14.39
C ARG A 37 -17.82 -16.51 -14.26
N LYS A 38 -18.19 -16.04 -13.06
CA LYS A 38 -19.35 -15.16 -12.89
C LYS A 38 -19.08 -14.07 -11.85
N ASN A 39 -19.21 -12.84 -12.35
CA ASN A 39 -19.26 -11.55 -11.67
C ASN A 39 -17.91 -10.92 -11.30
N GLY A 40 -17.63 -9.81 -11.99
CA GLY A 40 -16.39 -9.02 -11.90
C GLY A 40 -16.28 -8.19 -10.63
N THR A 41 -16.00 -8.84 -9.51
CA THR A 41 -15.48 -8.17 -8.32
C THR A 41 -13.95 -8.34 -8.29
N PRO A 42 -13.17 -7.25 -8.26
CA PRO A 42 -11.72 -7.37 -8.14
C PRO A 42 -11.37 -8.04 -6.79
N PRO A 43 -10.34 -8.91 -6.74
CA PRO A 43 -9.95 -9.55 -5.50
C PRO A 43 -9.46 -8.48 -4.54
N ARG A 44 -10.25 -8.21 -3.50
CA ARG A 44 -9.87 -7.38 -2.35
C ARG A 44 -8.55 -7.95 -1.84
N ARG A 45 -7.44 -7.19 -1.92
CA ARG A 45 -6.19 -7.55 -1.25
C ARG A 45 -6.55 -7.83 0.21
N ARG A 46 -6.55 -9.10 0.58
CA ARG A 46 -6.74 -9.54 1.95
C ARG A 46 -5.45 -9.14 2.66
N ILE A 47 -5.39 -7.90 3.16
CA ILE A 47 -4.40 -7.55 4.17
C ILE A 47 -4.71 -8.49 5.31
N MET A 48 -3.95 -9.56 5.41
CA MET A 48 -4.04 -10.49 6.52
C MET A 48 -3.39 -9.75 7.69
N GLN A 49 -4.09 -8.76 8.25
CA GLN A 49 -3.78 -8.30 9.60
C GLN A 49 -3.97 -9.54 10.47
N LEU A 50 -2.87 -10.02 11.04
CA LEU A 50 -2.90 -11.06 12.07
C LEU A 50 -3.54 -10.42 13.30
N TYR A 51 -4.87 -10.38 13.33
CA TYR A 51 -5.58 -9.99 14.53
C TYR A 51 -5.36 -11.08 15.56
N LEU A 52 -4.61 -10.77 16.62
CA LEU A 52 -4.43 -11.64 17.79
C LEU A 52 -5.78 -11.95 18.47
N TYR A 53 -6.73 -11.02 18.33
CA TYR A 53 -8.06 -11.08 18.94
C TYR A 53 -9.16 -11.02 17.87
N ARG A 54 -10.28 -11.70 18.11
CA ARG A 54 -11.44 -11.69 17.21
C ARG A 54 -12.38 -10.53 17.47
N SER A 55 -12.34 -9.93 18.67
CA SER A 55 -13.13 -8.75 19.04
C SER A 55 -12.50 -7.97 20.20
N ALA A 56 -12.96 -6.73 20.39
CA ALA A 56 -12.58 -5.90 21.54
C ALA A 56 -12.91 -6.57 22.88
N GLN A 57 -14.02 -7.31 22.98
CA GLN A 57 -14.41 -8.00 24.22
C GLN A 57 -13.43 -9.11 24.61
N GLU A 58 -12.86 -9.81 23.62
CA GLU A 58 -11.82 -10.82 23.88
C GLU A 58 -10.54 -10.16 24.41
N ALA A 59 -10.15 -9.03 23.82
CA ALA A 59 -8.99 -8.25 24.27
C ALA A 59 -9.18 -7.66 25.68
N ILE A 60 -10.39 -7.19 26.02
CA ILE A 60 -10.73 -6.68 27.36
C ILE A 60 -10.60 -7.79 28.41
N ALA A 61 -11.16 -8.98 28.13
CA ALA A 61 -11.08 -10.10 29.05
C ALA A 61 -9.63 -10.54 29.32
N ASP A 62 -8.78 -10.51 28.29
CA ASP A 62 -7.36 -10.81 28.44
C ASP A 62 -6.58 -9.70 29.15
N ALA A 63 -6.91 -8.43 28.90
CA ALA A 63 -6.32 -7.31 29.64
C ALA A 63 -6.65 -7.40 31.14
N GLU A 64 -7.90 -7.65 31.51
CA GLU A 64 -8.32 -7.85 32.89
C GLU A 64 -7.58 -9.02 33.55
N ARG A 65 -7.45 -10.14 32.83
CA ARG A 65 -6.71 -11.32 33.32
C ARG A 65 -5.23 -11.03 33.53
N ILE A 66 -4.58 -10.35 32.59
CA ILE A 66 -3.15 -9.99 32.67
C ILE A 66 -2.92 -9.02 33.84
N CYS A 67 -3.78 -8.00 33.98
CA CYS A 67 -3.71 -7.06 35.09
C CYS A 67 -3.95 -7.71 36.45
N ALA A 68 -4.78 -8.77 36.51
CA ALA A 68 -4.98 -9.54 37.75
C ALA A 68 -3.78 -10.41 38.14
N ILE A 69 -3.00 -10.91 37.16
CA ILE A 69 -1.82 -11.75 37.39
C ILE A 69 -0.58 -10.91 37.67
N GLU A 70 -0.28 -9.96 36.78
CA GLU A 70 0.95 -9.16 36.81
C GLU A 70 0.81 -7.91 37.69
N GLY A 71 -0.43 -7.58 38.06
CA GLY A 71 -0.77 -6.41 38.87
C GLY A 71 -1.15 -5.19 38.01
N PRO A 72 -1.96 -4.27 38.57
CA PRO A 72 -2.57 -3.17 37.82
C PRO A 72 -1.58 -2.11 37.34
N ASN A 73 -0.39 -2.03 37.94
CA ASN A 73 0.66 -1.07 37.58
C ASN A 73 1.80 -1.70 36.76
N SER A 74 1.69 -2.98 36.39
CA SER A 74 2.68 -3.66 35.57
C SER A 74 2.72 -3.11 34.15
N GLU A 75 3.87 -3.24 33.48
CA GLU A 75 3.99 -2.91 32.07
C GLU A 75 3.07 -3.76 31.20
N SER A 76 2.98 -5.07 31.48
CA SER A 76 2.14 -6.01 30.73
C SER A 76 0.65 -5.64 30.80
N CYS A 77 0.17 -5.14 31.95
CA CYS A 77 -1.20 -4.65 32.09
C CYS A 77 -1.45 -3.42 31.19
N LYS A 78 -0.50 -2.48 31.11
CA LYS A 78 -0.61 -1.29 30.26
C LYS A 78 -0.66 -1.66 28.79
N VAL A 79 0.28 -2.49 28.34
CA VAL A 79 0.33 -2.96 26.94
C VAL A 79 -0.93 -3.71 26.57
N ALA A 80 -1.52 -4.49 27.49
CA ALA A 80 -2.77 -5.18 27.22
C ALA A 80 -3.95 -4.19 27.00
N TRP A 81 -4.00 -3.09 27.74
CA TRP A 81 -4.98 -2.02 27.53
C TRP A 81 -4.71 -1.20 26.26
N ASP A 82 -3.44 -0.95 25.90
CA ASP A 82 -3.09 -0.30 24.63
C ASP A 82 -3.61 -1.12 23.43
N ILE A 83 -3.54 -2.46 23.52
CA ILE A 83 -4.09 -3.35 22.47
C ILE A 83 -5.62 -3.22 22.38
N VAL A 84 -6.33 -3.08 23.52
CA VAL A 84 -7.78 -2.84 23.52
C VAL A 84 -8.10 -1.52 22.83
N GLU A 85 -7.36 -0.45 23.15
CA GLU A 85 -7.55 0.87 22.53
C GLU A 85 -7.39 0.81 21.01
N GLU A 86 -6.35 0.15 20.52
CA GLU A 86 -6.12 0.01 19.07
C GLU A 86 -7.23 -0.80 18.37
N ILE A 87 -7.75 -1.86 19.01
CA ILE A 87 -8.85 -2.64 18.46
C ILE A 87 -10.15 -1.83 18.44
N GLU A 88 -10.46 -1.10 19.51
CA GLU A 88 -11.64 -0.24 19.57
C GLU A 88 -11.56 0.93 18.58
N ALA A 89 -10.38 1.51 18.38
CA ALA A 89 -10.12 2.52 17.37
C ALA A 89 -10.35 1.97 15.95
N ALA A 90 -9.88 0.75 15.66
CA ALA A 90 -10.12 0.09 14.39
C ALA A 90 -11.61 -0.20 14.16
N ASP A 91 -12.32 -0.71 15.17
CA ASP A 91 -13.76 -0.97 15.14
C ASP A 91 -14.57 0.32 14.93
N SER A 92 -14.20 1.39 15.61
CA SER A 92 -14.78 2.73 15.43
C SER A 92 -14.60 3.21 13.99
N HIS A 93 -13.39 3.09 13.46
CA HIS A 93 -13.09 3.45 12.07
C HIS A 93 -13.88 2.62 11.06
N GLU A 94 -14.15 1.34 11.35
CA GLU A 94 -15.03 0.51 10.53
C GLU A 94 -16.49 0.95 10.59
N ARG A 95 -16.97 1.36 11.77
CA ARG A 95 -18.35 1.83 12.00
C ARG A 95 -18.60 3.23 11.45
N THR A 96 -17.56 4.07 11.34
CA THR A 96 -17.62 5.38 10.68
C THR A 96 -17.60 5.25 9.16
N LYS A 97 -17.40 4.05 8.59
CA LYS A 97 -17.66 3.84 7.15
C LYS A 97 -19.15 4.14 6.94
N PRO A 98 -19.51 5.19 6.18
CA PRO A 98 -20.90 5.53 5.97
C PRO A 98 -21.64 4.29 5.43
N GLY A 99 -22.88 4.09 5.90
CA GLY A 99 -23.77 3.01 5.45
C GLY A 99 -24.02 3.03 3.94
N PRO A 100 -24.98 2.25 3.39
CA PRO A 100 -25.22 2.22 1.94
C PRO A 100 -25.32 3.66 1.41
N ILE A 101 -24.29 4.05 0.68
CA ILE A 101 -23.99 5.44 0.35
C ILE A 101 -25.10 5.88 -0.61
N GLU A 102 -26.03 6.69 -0.13
CA GLU A 102 -26.63 7.68 -1.01
C GLU A 102 -25.47 8.54 -1.51
N LEU A 103 -25.18 8.50 -2.82
CA LEU A 103 -23.93 9.00 -3.39
C LEU A 103 -23.81 10.52 -3.18
N ASN A 104 -23.22 10.89 -2.05
CA ASN A 104 -22.92 12.25 -1.70
C ASN A 104 -21.53 12.61 -2.23
N TYR A 105 -21.50 13.31 -3.37
CA TYR A 105 -20.26 13.79 -3.98
C TYR A 105 -19.70 15.04 -3.30
N TYR A 106 -20.45 15.67 -2.38
CA TYR A 106 -20.09 16.95 -1.78
C TYR A 106 -18.70 16.95 -1.12
N PRO A 107 -18.30 15.95 -0.31
CA PRO A 107 -16.95 15.93 0.26
C PRO A 107 -15.84 15.79 -0.79
N LEU A 108 -16.12 15.12 -1.90
CA LEU A 108 -15.17 14.99 -3.01
C LEU A 108 -15.08 16.30 -3.81
N LEU A 109 -16.20 16.98 -4.02
CA LEU A 109 -16.25 18.29 -4.69
C LEU A 109 -15.52 19.36 -3.87
N GLU A 110 -15.72 19.39 -2.55
CA GLU A 110 -15.00 20.29 -1.65
C GLU A 110 -13.50 20.00 -1.62
N GLY A 111 -13.12 18.72 -1.56
CA GLY A 111 -11.72 18.30 -1.66
C GLY A 111 -11.09 18.70 -3.00
N PHE A 112 -11.82 18.55 -4.10
CA PHE A 112 -11.39 18.98 -5.41
C PHE A 112 -11.19 20.49 -5.48
N ASP A 113 -12.08 21.29 -4.89
CA ASP A 113 -11.95 22.75 -4.86
C ASP A 113 -10.71 23.20 -4.10
N LEU A 114 -10.48 22.62 -2.92
CA LEU A 114 -9.30 22.90 -2.12
C LEU A 114 -8.02 22.56 -2.89
N LEU A 115 -7.97 21.38 -3.51
CA LEU A 115 -6.81 20.93 -4.27
C LEU A 115 -6.58 21.78 -5.50
N SER A 116 -7.63 22.10 -6.26
CA SER A 116 -7.54 22.95 -7.45
C SER A 116 -7.03 24.34 -7.10
N ASN A 117 -7.52 24.94 -6.01
CA ASN A 117 -7.04 26.24 -5.53
C ASN A 117 -5.55 26.19 -5.17
N LYS A 118 -5.10 25.09 -4.57
CA LYS A 118 -3.69 24.91 -4.22
C LYS A 118 -2.81 24.74 -5.45
N VAL A 119 -3.24 23.94 -6.43
CA VAL A 119 -2.51 23.77 -7.68
C VAL A 119 -2.45 25.08 -8.45
N GLU A 120 -3.55 25.84 -8.53
CA GLU A 120 -3.59 27.14 -9.18
C GLU A 120 -2.58 28.13 -8.56
N LYS A 121 -2.50 28.18 -7.23
CA LYS A 121 -1.50 29.00 -6.54
C LYS A 121 -0.06 28.59 -6.92
N GLN A 122 0.22 27.29 -6.96
CA GLN A 122 1.54 26.79 -7.35
C GLN A 122 1.88 27.07 -8.83
N LEU A 123 0.88 27.00 -9.71
CA LEU A 123 1.04 27.37 -11.12
C LEU A 123 1.34 28.86 -11.29
N GLU A 124 0.71 29.73 -10.49
CA GLU A 124 0.99 31.17 -10.50
C GLU A 124 2.40 31.50 -9.98
N GLU A 125 2.83 30.83 -8.92
CA GLU A 125 4.21 30.94 -8.42
C GLU A 125 5.23 30.47 -9.48
N LEU A 126 4.98 29.33 -10.13
CA LEU A 126 5.83 28.81 -11.21
C LEU A 126 5.86 29.78 -12.39
N ARG A 127 4.71 30.31 -12.80
CA ARG A 127 4.60 31.28 -13.89
C ARG A 127 5.42 32.53 -13.58
N ASN A 128 5.28 33.09 -12.38
CA ASN A 128 6.02 34.29 -11.97
C ASN A 128 7.54 34.05 -11.97
N LEU A 129 8.00 32.93 -11.40
CA LEU A 129 9.43 32.55 -11.43
C LEU A 129 9.92 32.38 -12.87
N SER A 130 9.12 31.75 -13.73
CA SER A 130 9.47 31.54 -15.13
C SER A 130 9.56 32.87 -15.90
N THR A 131 8.64 33.80 -15.66
CA THR A 131 8.71 35.16 -16.23
C THR A 131 10.00 35.88 -15.81
N GLN A 132 10.33 35.87 -14.51
CA GLN A 132 11.56 36.49 -14.01
C GLN A 132 12.82 35.88 -14.64
N LEU A 133 12.85 34.56 -14.79
CA LEU A 133 13.96 33.86 -15.44
C LEU A 133 14.05 34.20 -16.93
N SER A 134 12.90 34.28 -17.63
CA SER A 134 12.85 34.69 -19.03
C SER A 134 13.37 36.11 -19.23
N GLU A 135 13.01 37.05 -18.35
CA GLU A 135 13.50 38.43 -18.35
C GLU A 135 15.01 38.51 -18.05
N ALA A 136 15.53 37.60 -17.23
CA ALA A 136 16.95 37.45 -16.97
C ALA A 136 17.74 36.80 -18.12
N GLY A 137 17.08 36.47 -19.24
CA GLY A 137 17.70 35.85 -20.42
C GLY A 137 17.85 34.34 -20.33
N ALA A 138 17.06 33.68 -19.47
CA ALA A 138 16.99 32.22 -19.48
C ALA A 138 16.48 31.69 -20.82
N GLY A 139 16.95 30.51 -21.20
CA GLY A 139 16.68 29.93 -22.51
C GLY A 139 15.21 29.57 -22.78
N PRO A 140 14.89 29.10 -23.99
CA PRO A 140 13.53 28.81 -24.44
C PRO A 140 12.82 27.69 -23.66
N GLU A 141 13.54 26.98 -22.78
CA GLU A 141 12.93 26.02 -21.85
C GLU A 141 11.99 26.69 -20.84
N VAL A 142 12.36 27.88 -20.36
CA VAL A 142 11.60 28.61 -19.35
C VAL A 142 10.32 29.19 -19.96
N GLU A 143 10.37 29.62 -21.21
CA GLU A 143 9.19 30.09 -21.93
C GLU A 143 8.14 28.99 -22.08
N ARG A 144 8.57 27.73 -22.30
CA ARG A 144 7.67 26.57 -22.30
C ARG A 144 6.97 26.34 -20.97
N LEU A 145 7.62 26.66 -19.85
CA LEU A 145 7.01 26.54 -18.52
C LEU A 145 5.87 27.55 -18.32
N ILE A 146 6.00 28.75 -18.89
CA ILE A 146 4.93 29.77 -18.87
C ILE A 146 3.71 29.24 -19.64
N TYR A 147 3.91 28.71 -20.85
CA TYR A 147 2.82 28.13 -21.64
C TYR A 147 2.17 26.92 -20.94
N ALA A 148 2.98 26.02 -20.38
CA ALA A 148 2.48 24.86 -19.65
C ALA A 148 1.70 25.26 -18.38
N SER A 149 2.12 26.31 -17.66
CA SER A 149 1.37 26.80 -16.51
C SER A 149 -0.01 27.34 -16.88
N ASP A 150 -0.10 28.01 -18.04
CA ASP A 150 -1.35 28.59 -18.53
C ASP A 150 -2.32 27.50 -19.02
N GLU A 151 -1.80 26.51 -19.73
CA GLU A 151 -2.56 25.33 -20.15
C GLU A 151 -3.12 24.58 -18.94
N MET A 152 -2.30 24.32 -17.92
CA MET A 152 -2.76 23.63 -16.70
C MET A 152 -3.82 24.43 -15.94
N LYS A 153 -3.69 25.78 -15.90
CA LYS A 153 -4.71 26.65 -15.29
C LYS A 153 -6.03 26.55 -16.04
N GLN A 154 -5.99 26.56 -17.36
CA GLN A 154 -7.17 26.39 -18.21
C GLN A 154 -7.86 25.04 -17.98
N ILE A 155 -7.08 23.95 -17.88
CA ILE A 155 -7.62 22.60 -17.60
C ILE A 155 -8.33 22.56 -16.24
N LEU A 156 -7.78 23.20 -15.21
CA LEU A 156 -8.41 23.25 -13.89
C LEU A 156 -9.72 24.03 -13.92
N GLU A 157 -9.78 25.15 -14.64
CA GLU A 157 -11.02 25.93 -14.83
C GLU A 157 -12.09 25.12 -15.57
N GLU A 158 -11.71 24.40 -16.62
CA GLU A 158 -12.62 23.51 -17.35
C GLU A 158 -13.14 22.39 -16.45
N ALA A 159 -12.27 21.77 -15.65
CA ALA A 159 -12.67 20.74 -14.70
C ALA A 159 -13.64 21.27 -13.63
N ARG A 160 -13.40 22.48 -13.08
CA ARG A 160 -14.33 23.15 -12.16
C ARG A 160 -15.68 23.42 -12.82
N ALA A 161 -15.68 23.92 -14.06
CA ALA A 161 -16.89 24.19 -14.82
C ALA A 161 -17.71 22.90 -15.05
N ALA A 162 -17.05 21.82 -15.47
CA ALA A 162 -17.67 20.52 -15.71
C ALA A 162 -18.33 19.92 -14.46
N LEU A 163 -17.77 20.20 -13.27
CA LEU A 163 -18.27 19.71 -11.99
C LEU A 163 -19.37 20.59 -11.38
N THR A 164 -19.63 21.78 -11.93
CA THR A 164 -20.62 22.71 -11.38
C THR A 164 -22.04 22.13 -11.40
N GLN A 165 -22.37 21.24 -12.34
CA GLN A 165 -23.66 20.55 -12.39
C GLN A 165 -23.91 19.58 -11.22
N TYR A 166 -22.87 19.21 -10.47
CA TYR A 166 -22.94 18.28 -9.34
C TYR A 166 -22.90 18.99 -7.97
N ARG A 167 -22.78 20.33 -7.97
CA ARG A 167 -22.92 21.17 -6.78
C ARG A 167 -24.38 21.52 -6.55
#